data_AF-A0A9E4LL99-F1
#
_entry.id   AF-A0A9E4LL99-F1
#
_cell.length_a   1.000
_cell.length_b   1.000
_cell.length_c   1.000
_cell.angle_alpha   90.00
_cell.angle_beta   90.00
_cell.angle_gamma   90.00
#
_symmetry.space_group_name_H-M   'P 1'
#
loop_
_entity.id
_entity.type
_entity.pdbx_description
1 polymer ?
#
loop_
_entity_poly.entity_id
_entity_poly.type
_entity_poly.pdbx_seq_one_letter_code
_entity_poly.pdbx_strand_id
1 'polypeptide(L)'
;MITDKRLLRFYRIKRLQRAIEYVLLIGIFFFFLLAYIDYYRPYITSVLAFVFLGLNLQLTLQRERRKTQPATNRSRLLSDAIESILFLILILLMSIPSFSQALVGGTPQERYALVASVLCGIFLGGLFGEIFFQIRRLPTLPQEKQENYIKNLKRTIILPYFSNRRHS
;
A
#
# COMPACT_ATOMS: atom_id res chain seq x y z
N MET A 1 -23.29 0.21 14.38
CA MET A 1 -22.55 1.40 14.88
C MET A 1 -21.61 0.90 15.97
N ILE A 2 -20.29 1.12 15.88
CA ILE A 2 -19.32 0.56 16.84
C ILE A 2 -19.58 1.12 18.23
N THR A 3 -20.08 0.29 19.14
CA THR A 3 -20.46 0.67 20.51
C THR A 3 -19.26 0.78 21.44
N ASP A 4 -18.16 0.08 21.14
CA ASP A 4 -16.95 0.12 21.96
C ASP A 4 -16.06 1.34 21.65
N LYS A 5 -16.07 2.31 22.58
CA LYS A 5 -15.26 3.53 22.52
C LYS A 5 -13.74 3.24 22.47
N ARG A 6 -13.27 2.15 23.10
CA ARG A 6 -11.84 1.78 23.07
C ARG A 6 -11.45 1.33 21.67
N LEU A 7 -12.25 0.46 21.08
CA LEU A 7 -12.03 -0.07 19.73
C LEU A 7 -12.01 1.03 18.67
N LEU A 8 -12.91 2.03 18.81
CA LEU A 8 -12.94 3.21 17.96
C LEU A 8 -11.67 4.08 18.10
N ARG A 9 -11.18 4.31 19.32
CA ARG A 9 -9.93 5.06 19.56
C ARG A 9 -8.73 4.32 18.95
N PHE A 10 -8.64 3.01 19.14
CA PHE A 10 -7.60 2.19 18.51
C PHE A 10 -7.64 2.26 16.98
N TYR A 11 -8.84 2.20 16.40
CA TYR A 11 -9.01 2.34 14.95
C TYR A 11 -8.51 3.69 14.45
N ARG A 12 -8.87 4.80 15.12
CA ARG A 12 -8.42 6.16 14.73
C ARG A 12 -6.90 6.30 14.75
N ILE A 13 -6.24 5.81 15.81
CA ILE A 13 -4.78 5.88 15.92
C ILE A 13 -4.10 5.08 14.81
N LYS A 14 -4.56 3.83 14.58
CA LYS A 14 -4.04 2.98 13.49
C LYS A 14 -4.20 3.65 12.13
N ARG A 15 -5.37 4.22 11.86
CA ARG A 15 -5.66 4.93 10.61
C ARG A 15 -4.74 6.13 10.41
N LEU A 16 -4.58 6.95 11.45
CA LEU A 16 -3.73 8.14 11.39
C LEU A 16 -2.27 7.77 11.12
N GLN A 17 -1.72 6.80 11.86
CA GLN A 17 -0.35 6.34 11.67
C GLN A 17 -0.10 5.88 10.23
N ARG A 18 -1.00 5.06 9.68
CA ARG A 18 -0.87 4.58 8.30
C ARG A 18 -1.01 5.70 7.27
N ALA A 19 -1.91 6.64 7.47
CA ALA A 19 -2.06 7.79 6.59
C ALA A 19 -0.77 8.63 6.56
N ILE A 20 -0.16 8.86 7.73
CA ILE A 20 1.13 9.56 7.84
C ILE A 20 2.23 8.78 7.12
N GLU A 21 2.32 7.46 7.30
CA GLU A 21 3.29 6.61 6.60
C GLU A 21 3.12 6.69 5.08
N TYR A 22 1.88 6.60 4.56
CA TYR A 22 1.61 6.77 3.13
C TYR A 22 2.04 8.15 2.62
N VAL A 23 1.64 9.22 3.31
CA VAL A 23 1.96 10.60 2.91
C VAL A 23 3.47 10.84 2.92
N LEU A 24 4.19 10.32 3.91
CA LEU A 24 5.64 10.43 4.01
C LEU A 24 6.32 9.66 2.86
N LEU A 25 5.89 8.43 2.58
CA LEU A 25 6.43 7.64 1.47
C LEU A 25 6.16 8.31 0.13
N ILE A 26 4.93 8.76 -0.12
CA ILE A 26 4.56 9.52 -1.32
C ILE A 26 5.44 10.77 -1.44
N GLY A 27 5.62 11.52 -0.34
CA GLY A 27 6.46 12.72 -0.31
C GLY A 27 7.91 12.43 -0.69
N ILE A 28 8.50 11.35 -0.18
CA ILE A 28 9.87 10.93 -0.52
C ILE A 28 9.98 10.61 -2.02
N PHE A 29 9.07 9.80 -2.57
CA PHE A 29 9.13 9.43 -3.98
C PHE A 29 8.80 10.59 -4.92
N PHE A 30 7.89 11.47 -4.50
CA PHE A 30 7.59 12.69 -5.23
C PHE A 30 8.79 13.65 -5.24
N PHE A 31 9.52 13.76 -4.12
CA PHE A 31 10.78 14.51 -4.07
C PHE A 31 11.80 13.94 -5.08
N PHE A 32 11.97 12.62 -5.16
CA PHE A 32 12.86 12.02 -6.16
C PHE A 32 12.41 12.28 -7.60
N LEU A 33 11.11 12.28 -7.88
CA LEU A 33 10.61 12.69 -9.20
C LEU A 33 11.00 14.14 -9.50
N LEU A 34 10.78 15.06 -8.57
CA LEU A 34 11.16 16.47 -8.79
C LEU A 34 12.68 16.66 -8.94
N ALA A 35 13.48 15.94 -8.14
CA ALA A 35 14.94 16.03 -8.17
C ALA A 35 15.55 15.58 -9.51
N TYR A 36 14.84 14.74 -10.27
CA TYR A 36 15.31 14.21 -11.55
C TYR A 36 14.47 14.67 -12.74
N ILE A 37 13.70 15.75 -12.62
CA ILE A 37 12.69 16.17 -13.61
C ILE A 37 13.24 16.29 -15.05
N ASP A 38 14.49 16.72 -15.21
CA ASP A 38 15.16 16.89 -16.51
C ASP A 38 15.75 15.60 -17.09
N TYR A 39 15.78 14.51 -16.30
CA TYR A 39 16.42 13.25 -16.65
C TYR A 39 15.44 12.17 -17.12
N TYR A 40 14.13 12.41 -17.04
CA TYR A 40 13.12 11.45 -17.48
C TYR A 40 12.05 12.10 -18.34
N ARG A 41 11.34 11.24 -19.05
CA ARG A 41 10.21 11.65 -19.89
C ARG A 41 8.94 11.73 -19.03
N PRO A 42 8.36 12.92 -18.80
CA PRO A 42 7.26 13.10 -17.84
C PRO A 42 6.00 12.33 -18.23
N TYR A 43 5.78 12.10 -19.52
CA TYR A 43 4.66 11.30 -20.01
C TYR A 43 4.82 9.82 -19.62
N ILE A 44 6.03 9.25 -19.68
CA ILE A 44 6.28 7.84 -19.31
C ILE A 44 6.08 7.66 -17.81
N THR A 45 6.67 8.54 -17.00
CA THR A 45 6.51 8.46 -15.55
C THR A 45 5.05 8.64 -15.15
N SER A 46 4.32 9.59 -15.74
CA SER A 46 2.89 9.76 -15.47
C SER A 46 2.07 8.51 -15.80
N VAL A 47 2.29 7.90 -16.97
CA VAL A 47 1.61 6.65 -17.36
C VAL A 47 1.92 5.53 -16.36
N LEU A 48 3.18 5.35 -15.97
CA LEU A 48 3.57 4.36 -14.96
C LEU A 48 2.90 4.63 -13.62
N ALA A 49 2.90 5.87 -13.13
CA ALA A 49 2.23 6.23 -11.89
C ALA A 49 0.74 5.86 -11.93
N PHE A 50 0.03 6.20 -13.01
CA PHE A 50 -1.40 5.89 -13.15
C PHE A 50 -1.69 4.39 -13.26
N VAL A 51 -0.90 3.64 -14.01
CA VAL A 51 -1.04 2.18 -14.12
C VAL A 51 -0.87 1.53 -12.75
N PHE A 52 0.22 1.87 -12.05
CA PHE A 52 0.50 1.28 -10.74
C PHE A 52 -0.44 1.78 -9.64
N LEU A 53 -0.97 3.00 -9.76
CA LEU A 53 -2.06 3.50 -8.93
C LEU A 53 -3.30 2.63 -9.11
N GLY A 54 -3.75 2.39 -10.35
CA GLY A 54 -4.92 1.57 -10.63
C GLY A 54 -4.76 0.13 -10.13
N LEU A 55 -3.62 -0.49 -10.42
CA LEU A 55 -3.31 -1.84 -9.95
C LEU A 55 -3.31 -1.92 -8.43
N ASN A 56 -2.58 -1.02 -7.76
CA ASN A 56 -2.47 -1.10 -6.30
C ASN A 56 -3.76 -0.66 -5.59
N LEU A 57 -4.57 0.19 -6.21
CA LEU A 57 -5.92 0.50 -5.75
C LEU A 57 -6.77 -0.78 -5.69
N GLN A 58 -6.80 -1.56 -6.77
CA GLN A 58 -7.56 -2.82 -6.81
C GLN A 58 -7.04 -3.84 -5.79
N LEU A 59 -5.72 -4.03 -5.72
CA LEU A 59 -5.10 -4.93 -4.73
C LEU A 59 -5.43 -4.52 -3.30
N THR A 60 -5.36 -3.21 -3.01
CA THR A 60 -5.70 -2.69 -1.69
C THR A 60 -7.17 -2.93 -1.35
N LEU A 61 -8.11 -2.71 -2.29
CA LEU A 61 -9.52 -3.00 -2.06
C LEU A 61 -9.76 -4.48 -1.74
N GLN A 62 -9.06 -5.40 -2.41
CA GLN A 62 -9.12 -6.83 -2.11
C GLN A 62 -8.54 -7.13 -0.72
N ARG A 63 -7.39 -6.54 -0.39
CA ARG A 63 -6.74 -6.67 0.91
C ARG A 63 -7.64 -6.17 2.05
N GLU A 64 -8.27 -5.01 1.88
CA GLU A 64 -9.21 -4.47 2.86
C GLU A 64 -10.44 -5.38 3.04
N ARG A 65 -10.96 -5.97 1.94
CA ARG A 65 -12.04 -6.96 2.02
C ARG A 65 -11.62 -8.20 2.80
N ARG A 66 -10.40 -8.70 2.61
CA ARG A 66 -9.89 -9.87 3.35
C ARG A 66 -9.74 -9.59 4.86
N LYS A 67 -9.47 -8.35 5.27
CA LYS A 67 -9.41 -7.97 6.70
C LYS A 67 -10.75 -8.11 7.45
N THR A 68 -11.87 -8.16 6.73
CA THR A 68 -13.20 -8.38 7.32
C THR A 68 -13.47 -9.83 7.73
N GLN A 69 -12.63 -10.77 7.27
CA GLN A 69 -12.73 -12.19 7.60
C GLN A 69 -12.17 -12.48 9.01
N PRO A 70 -12.61 -13.57 9.66
CA PRO A 70 -12.08 -13.98 10.96
C PRO A 70 -10.57 -14.21 10.92
N ALA A 71 -9.90 -13.92 12.05
CA ALA A 71 -8.44 -13.94 12.14
C ALA A 71 -7.83 -15.32 11.86
N THR A 72 -8.60 -16.39 12.10
CA THR A 72 -8.23 -17.81 11.94
C THR A 72 -8.26 -18.29 10.49
N ASN A 73 -8.72 -17.49 9.52
CA ASN A 73 -8.80 -17.93 8.14
C ASN A 73 -7.40 -18.07 7.50
N ARG A 74 -6.97 -19.32 7.26
CA ARG A 74 -5.67 -19.65 6.63
C ARG A 74 -5.54 -19.10 5.22
N SER A 75 -6.63 -19.06 4.45
CA SER A 75 -6.63 -18.52 3.07
C SER A 75 -6.22 -17.05 3.02
N ARG A 76 -6.66 -16.26 4.02
CA ARG A 76 -6.27 -14.85 4.15
C ARG A 76 -4.76 -14.70 4.35
N LEU A 77 -4.19 -15.46 5.29
CA LEU A 77 -2.76 -15.39 5.61
C LEU A 77 -1.90 -15.79 4.40
N LEU A 78 -2.30 -16.83 3.68
CA LEU A 78 -1.61 -17.26 2.47
C LEU A 78 -1.66 -16.19 1.38
N SER A 79 -2.83 -15.60 1.14
CA SER A 79 -3.00 -14.54 0.13
C SER A 79 -2.19 -13.30 0.46
N ASP A 80 -2.16 -12.88 1.73
CA ASP A 80 -1.37 -11.71 2.16
C ASP A 80 0.15 -12.00 2.07
N ALA A 81 0.58 -13.23 2.33
CA ALA A 81 1.98 -13.64 2.17
C ALA A 81 2.39 -13.67 0.69
N ILE A 82 1.57 -14.26 -0.18
CA ILE A 82 1.82 -14.29 -1.63
C ILE A 82 1.89 -12.87 -2.19
N GLU A 83 0.97 -11.99 -1.80
CA GLU A 83 0.98 -10.58 -2.26
C GLU A 83 2.25 -9.85 -1.82
N SER A 84 2.72 -10.10 -0.59
CA SER A 84 3.96 -9.51 -0.08
C SER A 84 5.20 -10.03 -0.83
N ILE A 85 5.23 -11.32 -1.17
CA ILE A 85 6.31 -11.94 -1.96
C ILE A 85 6.31 -11.39 -3.38
N LEU A 86 5.15 -11.32 -4.04
CA LEU A 86 5.03 -10.76 -5.39
C LEU A 86 5.45 -9.29 -5.42
N PHE A 87 5.10 -8.54 -4.39
CA PHE A 87 5.53 -7.15 -4.25
C PHE A 87 7.06 -7.03 -4.08
N LEU A 88 7.67 -7.90 -3.27
CA LEU A 88 9.12 -7.95 -3.11
C LEU A 88 9.82 -8.33 -4.42
N ILE A 89 9.30 -9.33 -5.14
CA ILE A 89 9.80 -9.75 -6.46
C ILE A 89 9.71 -8.59 -7.45
N LEU A 90 8.58 -7.87 -7.47
CA LEU A 90 8.41 -6.69 -8.31
C LEU A 90 9.47 -5.62 -7.99
N ILE A 91 9.68 -5.29 -6.72
CA ILE A 91 10.72 -4.33 -6.31
C ILE A 91 12.10 -4.82 -6.72
N LEU A 92 12.40 -6.11 -6.53
CA LEU A 92 13.68 -6.71 -6.90
C LEU A 92 13.93 -6.61 -8.40
N LEU A 93 12.94 -6.98 -9.22
CA LEU A 93 13.02 -6.90 -10.69
C LEU A 93 13.26 -5.46 -11.16
N MET A 94 12.56 -4.49 -10.58
CA MET A 94 12.78 -3.06 -10.87
C MET A 94 14.17 -2.58 -10.38
N SER A 95 14.73 -3.25 -9.37
CA SER A 95 16.05 -2.98 -8.79
C SER A 95 17.21 -3.68 -9.50
N ILE A 96 16.97 -4.51 -10.53
CA ILE A 96 18.04 -5.08 -11.37
C ILE A 96 18.43 -4.11 -12.52
N PRO A 97 19.70 -3.65 -12.60
CA PRO A 97 20.16 -2.72 -13.63
C PRO A 97 20.01 -3.25 -15.06
N SER A 98 20.29 -4.55 -15.24
CA SER A 98 20.31 -5.24 -16.53
C SER A 98 18.94 -5.25 -17.23
N PHE A 99 17.85 -5.31 -16.47
CA PHE A 99 16.49 -5.35 -17.01
C PHE A 99 16.08 -4.00 -17.62
N SER A 100 16.50 -2.89 -16.99
CA SER A 100 16.19 -1.54 -17.45
C SER A 100 17.06 -1.07 -18.62
N GLN A 101 18.34 -1.46 -18.68
CA GLN A 101 19.20 -1.16 -19.84
C GLN A 101 18.70 -1.86 -21.10
N ALA A 102 18.22 -3.10 -20.98
CA ALA A 102 17.68 -3.87 -22.10
C ALA A 102 16.35 -3.31 -22.65
N LEU A 103 15.54 -2.63 -21.82
CA LEU A 103 14.23 -2.11 -22.23
C LEU A 103 14.25 -0.66 -22.74
N VAL A 104 15.12 0.21 -22.20
CA VAL A 104 15.01 1.66 -22.41
C VAL A 104 16.34 2.34 -22.77
N GLY A 105 17.50 1.71 -22.53
CA GLY A 105 18.81 2.35 -22.78
C GLY A 105 19.06 3.63 -21.96
N GLY A 106 18.32 3.82 -20.86
CA GLY A 106 18.27 5.07 -20.09
C GLY A 106 19.42 5.27 -19.11
N THR A 107 19.55 6.51 -18.63
CA THR A 107 20.54 6.88 -17.61
C THR A 107 20.16 6.33 -16.22
N PRO A 108 21.12 6.18 -15.28
CA PRO A 108 20.80 5.81 -13.90
C PRO A 108 19.77 6.74 -13.22
N GLN A 109 19.80 8.03 -13.53
CA GLN A 109 18.88 9.05 -13.02
C GLN A 109 17.45 8.81 -13.53
N GLU A 110 17.29 8.55 -14.83
CA GLU A 110 16.00 8.21 -15.44
C GLU A 110 15.38 7.00 -14.72
N ARG A 111 16.20 5.99 -14.41
CA ARG A 111 15.76 4.80 -13.70
C ARG A 111 15.25 5.09 -12.29
N TYR A 112 15.96 5.91 -11.51
CA TYR A 112 15.50 6.29 -10.17
C TYR A 112 14.15 7.03 -10.24
N ALA A 113 13.96 7.88 -11.25
CA ALA A 113 12.69 8.55 -11.47
C ALA A 113 11.57 7.58 -11.88
N LEU A 114 11.84 6.59 -12.74
CA LEU A 114 10.86 5.56 -13.11
C LEU A 114 10.44 4.72 -11.89
N VAL A 115 11.41 4.28 -11.07
CA VAL A 115 11.13 3.55 -9.82
C VAL A 115 10.35 4.42 -8.85
N ALA A 116 10.74 5.68 -8.68
CA ALA A 116 10.02 6.63 -7.84
C ALA A 116 8.58 6.84 -8.33
N SER A 117 8.36 6.91 -9.65
CA SER A 117 7.03 7.02 -10.23
C SER A 117 6.14 5.82 -9.90
N VAL A 118 6.68 4.62 -10.10
CA VAL A 118 5.99 3.36 -9.79
C VAL A 118 5.64 3.28 -8.31
N LEU A 119 6.59 3.56 -7.43
CA LEU A 119 6.37 3.56 -5.98
C LEU A 119 5.37 4.63 -5.56
N CYS A 120 5.45 5.84 -6.12
CA CYS A 120 4.48 6.91 -5.88
C CYS A 120 3.07 6.46 -6.26
N GLY A 121 2.89 5.89 -7.46
CA GLY A 121 1.63 5.31 -7.91
C GLY A 121 1.10 4.23 -6.97
N ILE A 122 1.96 3.28 -6.58
CA ILE A 122 1.64 2.24 -5.59
C ILE A 122 1.14 2.89 -4.28
N PHE A 123 1.91 3.77 -3.65
CA PHE A 123 1.53 4.32 -2.34
C PHE A 123 0.28 5.20 -2.42
N LEU A 124 0.09 5.96 -3.51
CA LEU A 124 -1.15 6.70 -3.76
C LEU A 124 -2.35 5.76 -3.91
N GLY A 125 -2.23 4.72 -4.74
CA GLY A 125 -3.29 3.72 -4.93
C GLY A 125 -3.66 3.02 -3.63
N GLY A 126 -2.66 2.75 -2.79
CA GLY A 126 -2.86 2.18 -1.44
C GLY A 126 -3.63 3.13 -0.53
N LEU A 127 -3.18 4.39 -0.42
CA LEU A 127 -3.87 5.40 0.38
C LEU A 127 -5.32 5.59 -0.05
N PHE A 128 -5.57 5.77 -1.35
CA PHE A 128 -6.91 5.94 -1.89
C PHE A 128 -7.78 4.70 -1.68
N GLY A 129 -7.23 3.50 -1.90
CA GLY A 129 -7.96 2.24 -1.73
C GLY A 129 -8.45 2.05 -0.30
N GLU A 130 -7.60 2.35 0.68
CA GLU A 130 -7.96 2.28 2.09
C GLU A 130 -9.00 3.31 2.47
N ILE A 131 -8.80 4.58 2.10
CA ILE A 131 -9.74 5.65 2.39
C ILE A 131 -11.10 5.33 1.77
N PHE A 132 -11.11 4.92 0.49
CA PHE A 132 -12.33 4.54 -0.20
C PHE A 132 -13.05 3.40 0.50
N PHE A 133 -12.34 2.33 0.86
CA PHE A 133 -12.95 1.20 1.57
C PHE A 133 -13.52 1.62 2.93
N GLN A 134 -12.75 2.39 3.71
CA GLN A 134 -13.14 2.83 5.05
C GLN A 134 -14.33 3.78 5.04
N ILE A 135 -14.44 4.66 4.05
CA ILE A 135 -15.54 5.62 3.94
C ILE A 135 -16.78 4.97 3.33
N ARG A 136 -16.63 4.21 2.24
CA ARG A 136 -17.77 3.72 1.45
C ARG A 136 -18.24 2.32 1.82
N ARG A 137 -17.34 1.41 2.18
CA ARG A 137 -17.69 -0.01 2.42
C ARG A 137 -17.74 -0.39 3.88
N LEU A 138 -16.79 0.06 4.70
CA LEU A 138 -16.75 -0.34 6.12
C LEU A 138 -18.05 -0.03 6.89
N PRO A 139 -18.70 1.14 6.72
CA PRO A 139 -19.91 1.47 7.47
C PRO A 139 -21.11 0.61 7.09
N THR A 140 -21.14 0.06 5.87
CA THR A 140 -22.27 -0.75 5.35
C THR A 140 -22.16 -2.23 5.75
N LEU A 141 -21.04 -2.65 6.34
CA LEU A 141 -20.84 -4.03 6.77
C LEU A 141 -21.57 -4.32 8.10
N PRO A 142 -21.97 -5.57 8.36
CA PRO A 142 -22.41 -6.03 9.68
C PRO A 142 -21.37 -5.75 10.77
N GLN A 143 -21.83 -5.48 11.99
CA GLN A 143 -20.96 -5.09 13.12
C GLN A 143 -19.81 -6.08 13.35
N GLU A 144 -20.06 -7.37 13.30
CA GLU A 144 -19.03 -8.41 13.44
C GLU A 144 -17.88 -8.25 12.43
N LYS A 145 -18.20 -7.95 11.17
CA LYS A 145 -17.20 -7.72 10.12
C LYS A 145 -16.44 -6.41 10.33
N GLN A 146 -17.09 -5.39 10.87
CA GLN A 146 -16.43 -4.13 11.25
C GLN A 146 -15.44 -4.34 12.39
N GLU A 147 -15.81 -5.11 13.41
CA GLU A 147 -14.93 -5.44 14.53
C GLU A 147 -13.74 -6.30 14.10
N ASN A 148 -13.99 -7.32 13.27
CA ASN A 148 -12.94 -8.13 12.66
C ASN A 148 -11.96 -7.26 11.86
N TYR A 149 -12.48 -6.33 11.05
CA TYR A 149 -11.65 -5.39 10.31
C TYR A 149 -10.73 -4.58 11.23
N ILE A 150 -11.24 -4.01 12.32
CA ILE A 150 -10.47 -3.16 13.24
C ILE A 150 -9.41 -3.96 14.02
N LYS A 151 -9.76 -5.19 14.44
CA LYS A 151 -8.83 -6.12 15.08
C LYS A 151 -7.69 -6.49 14.13
N ASN A 152 -8.03 -6.79 12.88
CA ASN A 152 -7.09 -7.20 11.83
C ASN A 152 -6.31 -6.03 11.19
N LEU A 153 -6.70 -4.79 11.45
CA LEU A 153 -6.00 -3.62 10.94
C LEU A 153 -4.60 -3.55 11.56
N LYS A 154 -3.55 -3.63 10.73
CA LYS A 154 -2.17 -3.48 11.16
C LYS A 154 -1.84 -2.02 11.45
N ARG A 155 -0.87 -1.74 12.32
CA ARG A 155 -0.45 -0.36 12.68
C ARG A 155 0.40 0.29 11.59
N THR A 156 1.24 -0.50 10.92
CA THR A 156 2.24 -0.03 9.97
C THR A 156 2.21 -0.83 8.68
N ILE A 157 2.56 -0.16 7.59
CA ILE A 157 2.66 -0.69 6.24
C ILE A 157 4.05 -1.28 6.00
N ILE A 158 5.10 -0.62 6.51
CA ILE A 158 6.51 -0.97 6.28
C ILE A 158 6.89 -2.25 7.05
N LEU A 159 6.33 -2.44 8.24
CA LEU A 159 6.67 -3.55 9.15
C LEU A 159 5.42 -4.30 9.63
N PRO A 160 4.70 -4.99 8.72
CA PRO A 160 3.38 -5.54 9.00
C PRO A 160 3.37 -6.73 9.98
N TYR A 161 4.52 -7.13 10.53
CA TYR A 161 4.66 -8.27 11.45
C TYR A 161 5.09 -7.88 12.87
N PHE A 162 5.41 -6.61 13.14
CA PHE A 162 5.87 -6.19 14.47
C PHE A 162 4.73 -5.86 15.46
N SER A 163 3.46 -6.01 15.08
CA SER A 163 2.35 -5.70 15.99
C SER A 163 1.92 -6.91 16.84
N ASN A 164 2.43 -6.93 18.08
CA ASN A 164 1.88 -7.56 19.29
C ASN A 164 1.72 -9.09 19.32
N ARG A 165 2.83 -9.79 19.62
CA ARG A 165 2.78 -10.88 20.61
C ARG A 165 2.66 -10.28 22.02
N ARG A 166 1.47 -9.83 22.42
CA ARG A 166 1.14 -9.63 23.84
C ARG A 166 -0.34 -9.94 24.05
N HIS A 167 -0.58 -10.75 25.09
CA HIS A 167 -1.79 -11.47 25.51
C HIS A 167 -1.91 -12.85 24.83
N SER A 168 -1.47 -13.98 25.42
CA SER A 168 -1.76 -14.53 26.77
C SER A 168 -3.25 -14.49 27.09
#